data_AF-A0A1A7PXW4-F1
#
_entry.id   AF-A0A1A7PXW4-F1
#
_cell.length_a   1.000
_cell.length_b   1.000
_cell.length_c   1.000
_cell.angle_alpha   90.00
_cell.angle_beta   90.00
_cell.angle_gamma   90.00
#
_symmetry.space_group_name_H-M   'P 1'
#
loop_
_entity.id
_entity.type
_entity.pdbx_description
1 polymer ?
#
loop_
_entity_poly.entity_id
_entity_poly.type
_entity_poly.pdbx_seq_one_letter_code
_entity_poly.pdbx_strand_id
1 'polypeptide(L)' 'FNGIPKAHFELYLKECEWRFNYSNIKIQIYYLKQLVKESLV' A
#
# COMPACT_ATOMS: atom_id res chain seq x y z
N PHE A 1 6.48 -8.72 -11.09
CA PHE A 1 5.91 -7.79 -10.11
C PHE A 1 4.82 -6.89 -10.73
N ASN A 2 3.86 -7.41 -11.51
CA ASN A 2 2.80 -6.60 -12.15
C ASN A 2 3.29 -5.25 -12.75
N GLY A 3 4.46 -5.23 -13.41
CA GLY A 3 5.06 -4.00 -13.96
C GLY A 3 6.04 -3.24 -13.06
N ILE A 4 6.20 -3.60 -11.77
CA ILE A 4 7.16 -2.95 -10.87
C ILE A 4 8.61 -3.38 -11.23
N PRO A 5 9.54 -2.43 -11.45
CA PRO A 5 10.94 -2.72 -11.72
C PRO A 5 11.63 -3.46 -10.56
N LYS A 6 12.37 -4.53 -10.89
CA LYS A 6 13.13 -5.33 -9.93
C LYS A 6 14.15 -4.52 -9.12
N ALA A 7 14.79 -3.55 -9.76
CA ALA A 7 15.91 -2.79 -9.20
C ALA A 7 15.53 -1.93 -7.98
N HIS A 8 14.24 -1.68 -7.74
CA HIS A 8 13.78 -0.85 -6.64
C HIS A 8 12.66 -1.52 -5.84
N PHE A 9 12.44 -2.82 -6.01
CA PHE A 9 11.31 -3.52 -5.41
C PHE A 9 11.30 -3.40 -3.88
N GLU A 10 12.47 -3.42 -3.26
CA GLU A 10 12.65 -3.22 -1.83
C GLU A 10 12.18 -1.85 -1.34
N LEU A 11 12.28 -0.80 -2.17
CA LEU A 11 11.78 0.54 -1.82
C LEU A 11 10.25 0.56 -1.83
N TYR A 12 9.62 -0.14 -2.78
CA TYR A 12 8.16 -0.31 -2.78
C TYR A 12 7.69 -1.05 -1.53
N LEU A 13 8.41 -2.09 -1.09
CA LEU A 13 8.09 -2.80 0.15
C LEU A 13 8.19 -1.89 1.37
N LYS A 14 9.26 -1.08 1.48
CA LYS A 14 9.42 -0.10 2.58
C LYS A 14 8.30 0.94 2.59
N GLU A 15 7.90 1.43 1.41
CA GLU A 15 6.76 2.36 1.30
C GLU A 15 5.44 1.71 1.72
N CYS A 16 5.20 0.45 1.34
CA CYS A 16 4.03 -0.30 1.81
C CYS A 16 4.05 -0.48 3.33
N GLU A 17 5.18 -0.91 3.88
CA GLU A 17 5.37 -1.08 5.32
C GLU A 17 5.10 0.23 6.08
N TRP A 18 5.65 1.35 5.59
CA TRP A 18 5.39 2.66 6.17
C TRP A 18 3.90 3.02 6.14
N ARG A 19 3.24 2.86 4.98
CA ARG A 19 1.82 3.21 4.81
C ARG A 19 0.89 2.37 5.67
N PHE A 20 1.12 1.06 5.79
CA PHE A 20 0.18 0.16 6.47
C PHE A 20 0.51 -0.09 7.94
N ASN A 21 1.78 -0.01 8.35
CA ASN A 21 2.18 -0.37 9.73
C ASN A 21 2.49 0.86 10.59
N TYR A 22 3.02 1.93 10.00
CA TYR A 22 3.60 3.05 10.76
C TYR A 22 2.93 4.41 10.51
N SER A 23 2.12 4.55 9.46
CA SER A 23 1.42 5.81 9.18
C SER A 23 0.27 6.07 10.18
N ASN A 24 -0.27 7.30 10.18
CA ASN A 24 -1.39 7.65 11.04
C ASN A 24 -2.62 6.77 10.78
N ILE A 25 -3.31 6.34 11.84
CA ILE A 25 -4.50 5.48 11.77
C ILE A 25 -5.59 5.98 10.81
N LYS A 26 -5.77 7.31 10.67
CA LYS A 26 -6.74 7.88 9.73
C LYS A 26 -6.37 7.59 8.28
N ILE A 27 -5.07 7.65 7.97
CA ILE A 27 -4.52 7.37 6.64
C ILE A 27 -4.62 5.87 6.35
N GLN A 28 -4.28 5.02 7.32
CA GLN A 28 -4.43 3.57 7.19
C GLN A 28 -5.88 3.16 6.88
N ILE A 29 -6.84 3.68 7.65
CA ILE A 29 -8.27 3.40 7.43
C ILE A 29 -8.74 3.90 6.05
N TYR A 30 -8.27 5.07 5.61
CA TYR A 30 -8.59 5.59 4.29
C TYR A 30 -8.16 4.63 3.18
N TYR A 31 -6.91 4.14 3.22
CA TYR A 31 -6.41 3.19 2.23
C TYR A 31 -7.16 1.85 2.26
N LEU A 32 -7.43 1.29 3.43
CA LEU A 32 -8.19 0.04 3.55
C LEU A 32 -9.60 0.17 2.95
N LYS A 33 -10.28 1.31 3.15
CA LYS A 33 -11.59 1.56 2.54
C LYS A 33 -11.51 1.62 1.02
N GLN A 34 -10.47 2.23 0.44
CA GLN A 34 -10.29 2.25 -1.01
C GLN A 34 -10.06 0.85 -1.56
N LEU A 35 -9.20 0.05 -0.93
CA LEU A 35 -8.93 -1.33 -1.35
C LEU A 35 -10.19 -2.21 -1.32
N VAL A 36 -10.99 -2.10 -0.26
CA VAL A 36 -12.26 -2.84 -0.18
C VAL A 36 -13.21 -2.39 -1.29
N LYS A 37 -13.32 -1.08 -1.53
CA LYS A 37 -14.16 -0.55 -2.62
C LYS A 37 -13.74 -1.10 -3.98
N GLU A 38 -12.44 -1.14 -4.28
CA GLU A 38 -11.90 -1.68 -5.52
C GLU A 38 -12.11 -3.19 -5.66
N SER A 39 -12.09 -3.95 -4.54
CA SER A 39 -12.32 -5.40 -4.56
C SER A 39 -13.78 -5.83 -4.74
N LEU A 40 -14.73 -4.91 -4.54
CA LEU A 40 -16.16 -5.16 -4.65
C LEU A 40 -16.73 -4.81 -6.04
N VAL A 41 -15.88 -4.33 -6.94
CA VAL A 41 -16.19 -4.06 -8.37
C VAL A 41 -15.69 -5.22 -9.21
#